data_AF-A0A969N6M5-F1
#
_entry.id   AF-A0A969N6M5-F1
#
_cell.length_a   1.000
_cell.length_b   1.000
_cell.length_c   1.000
_cell.angle_alpha   90.00
_cell.angle_beta   90.00
_cell.angle_gamma   90.00
#
_symmetry.space_group_name_H-M   'P 1'
#
loop_
_entity.id
_entity.type
_entity.pdbx_description
1 polymer ?
#
loop_
_entity_poly.entity_id
_entity_poly.type
_entity_poly.pdbx_seq_one_letter_code
_entity_poly.pdbx_strand_id
1 'polypeptide(L)'
;MRFAFFALIPSLLSGVLLSGQVAVAQSEIRSGVLPISRFEDWATESDATLSTGVLADLETDPNFSGDFPLVYDTAANILDGYTIVTRGGYFPENAGVPREQQLSYAQAVYYFYLLPNRNGLILYRSPAENTSRYMIRRPGAGFLLP
;
A
#
# COMPACT_ATOMS: atom_id res chain seq x y z
N MET A 1 -12.79 -76.77 19.17
CA MET A 1 -13.26 -75.56 19.88
C MET A 1 -12.75 -74.36 19.08
N ARG A 2 -13.56 -73.68 18.24
CA ARG A 2 -14.30 -72.40 18.52
C ARG A 2 -13.41 -71.44 19.33
N PHE A 3 -12.97 -70.26 18.87
CA PHE A 3 -13.69 -69.01 18.52
C PHE A 3 -12.74 -68.09 17.70
N ALA A 4 -13.10 -67.52 16.54
CA ALA A 4 -13.85 -66.26 16.27
C ALA A 4 -13.02 -64.95 16.34
N PHE A 5 -12.66 -64.41 15.16
CA PHE A 5 -12.88 -63.06 14.58
C PHE A 5 -12.86 -61.73 15.40
N PHE A 6 -12.38 -60.67 14.70
CA PHE A 6 -12.56 -59.20 14.89
C PHE A 6 -11.74 -58.52 16.02
N ALA A 7 -11.21 -57.29 15.92
CA ALA A 7 -11.34 -56.17 14.97
C ALA A 7 -10.12 -55.21 15.07
N LEU A 8 -9.87 -54.46 13.99
CA LEU A 8 -9.18 -53.15 13.98
C LEU A 8 -9.73 -52.24 15.08
N ILE A 9 -8.88 -51.44 15.75
CA ILE A 9 -8.94 -49.95 15.81
C ILE A 9 -7.58 -49.39 16.28
N PRO A 10 -6.84 -48.60 15.48
CA PRO A 10 -5.97 -47.56 16.03
C PRO A 10 -6.70 -46.23 16.02
N SER A 11 -7.19 -45.80 17.18
CA SER A 11 -7.78 -44.48 17.41
C SER A 11 -6.64 -43.48 17.62
N LEU A 12 -6.38 -42.62 16.63
CA LEU A 12 -6.74 -41.20 16.61
C LEU A 12 -6.26 -40.41 17.84
N LEU A 13 -5.23 -39.58 17.63
CA LEU A 13 -5.32 -38.18 18.01
C LEU A 13 -4.54 -37.32 17.00
N SER A 14 -5.18 -37.11 15.84
CA SER A 14 -4.88 -36.01 14.94
C SER A 14 -5.30 -34.71 15.62
N GLY A 15 -4.35 -33.79 15.83
CA GLY A 15 -4.64 -32.55 16.53
C GLY A 15 -3.59 -31.47 16.35
N VAL A 16 -2.98 -31.36 15.17
CA VAL A 16 -2.34 -30.09 14.78
C VAL A 16 -3.37 -29.32 13.95
N LEU A 17 -4.22 -28.57 14.64
CA LEU A 17 -4.88 -27.42 14.03
C LEU A 17 -3.78 -26.37 13.81
N LEU A 18 -3.04 -26.52 12.71
CA LEU A 18 -2.38 -25.39 12.08
C LEU A 18 -3.52 -24.51 11.61
N SER A 19 -3.89 -23.55 12.47
CA SER A 19 -4.63 -22.37 12.09
C SER A 19 -3.79 -21.68 11.02
N GLY A 20 -4.02 -22.10 9.77
CA GLY A 20 -3.72 -21.32 8.60
C GLY A 20 -4.53 -20.05 8.68
N GLN A 21 -4.04 -19.09 9.48
CA GLN A 21 -4.24 -17.69 9.16
C GLN A 21 -3.62 -17.55 7.78
N VAL A 22 -4.47 -17.62 6.76
CA VAL A 22 -4.17 -17.04 5.47
C VAL A 22 -3.83 -15.60 5.82
N ALA A 23 -2.54 -15.30 5.90
CA ALA A 23 -2.05 -13.93 6.00
C ALA A 23 -2.68 -13.24 4.80
N VAL A 24 -3.67 -12.37 5.06
CA VAL A 24 -4.29 -11.58 4.00
C VAL A 24 -3.13 -10.80 3.38
N ALA A 25 -2.79 -11.12 2.13
CA ALA A 25 -1.65 -10.49 1.48
C ALA A 25 -1.89 -8.99 1.34
N GLN A 26 -0.85 -8.20 1.54
CA GLN A 26 -0.86 -6.81 1.10
C GLN A 26 -1.05 -6.80 -0.43
N SER A 27 -2.04 -6.05 -0.92
CA SER A 27 -2.33 -5.95 -2.34
C SER A 27 -2.29 -4.50 -2.77
N GLU A 28 -1.53 -4.18 -3.81
CA GLU A 28 -1.73 -2.93 -4.53
C GLU A 28 -3.13 -2.95 -5.16
N ILE A 29 -3.86 -1.86 -5.00
CA ILE A 29 -5.22 -1.68 -5.54
C ILE A 29 -5.23 -0.62 -6.63
N ARG A 30 -4.35 0.39 -6.52
CA ARG A 30 -4.33 1.53 -7.42
C ARG A 30 -3.02 2.30 -7.36
N SER A 31 -2.71 2.99 -8.44
CA SER A 31 -1.68 4.02 -8.50
C SER A 31 -2.12 5.20 -9.37
N GLY A 32 -1.43 6.33 -9.23
CA GLY A 32 -1.70 7.51 -10.07
C GLY A 32 -0.97 8.76 -9.60
N VAL A 33 -1.42 9.91 -10.09
CA VAL A 33 -0.86 11.22 -9.76
C VAL A 33 -1.95 12.10 -9.16
N LEU A 34 -1.64 12.75 -8.03
CA LEU A 34 -2.54 13.70 -7.38
C LEU A 34 -1.79 14.98 -6.97
N PRO A 35 -2.49 16.11 -6.84
CA PRO A 35 -1.93 17.30 -6.19
C PRO A 35 -1.54 17.01 -4.74
N ILE A 36 -0.41 17.57 -4.28
CA ILE A 36 0.07 17.39 -2.90
C ILE A 36 -0.97 17.84 -1.89
N SER A 37 -1.69 18.93 -2.18
CA SER A 37 -2.75 19.47 -1.32
C SER A 37 -3.84 18.44 -1.01
N ARG A 38 -4.09 17.46 -1.89
CA ARG A 38 -5.06 16.38 -1.61
C ARG A 38 -4.58 15.44 -0.51
N PHE A 39 -3.29 15.15 -0.45
CA PHE A 39 -2.72 14.36 0.64
C PHE A 39 -2.70 15.16 1.94
N GLU A 40 -2.46 16.46 1.89
CA GLU A 40 -2.56 17.35 3.05
C GLU A 40 -3.99 17.37 3.60
N ASP A 41 -5.00 17.54 2.74
CA ASP A 41 -6.42 17.47 3.12
C ASP A 41 -6.71 16.15 3.86
N TRP A 42 -6.36 15.00 3.25
CA TRP A 42 -6.61 13.68 3.87
C TRP A 42 -5.82 13.44 5.15
N ALA A 43 -4.62 14.01 5.29
CA ALA A 43 -3.84 13.92 6.51
C ALA A 43 -4.55 14.59 7.70
N THR A 44 -5.37 15.60 7.44
CA THR A 44 -6.16 16.30 8.47
C THR A 44 -7.47 15.61 8.84
N GLU A 45 -7.91 14.59 8.09
CA GLU A 45 -9.14 13.83 8.36
C GLU A 45 -8.94 12.82 9.51
N SER A 46 -8.94 13.31 10.75
CA SER A 46 -8.66 12.53 11.98
C SER A 46 -9.57 11.32 12.19
N ASP A 47 -10.79 11.34 11.64
CA ASP A 47 -11.74 10.23 11.78
C ASP A 47 -11.37 9.02 10.92
N ALA A 48 -10.61 9.25 9.84
CA ALA A 48 -10.23 8.25 8.86
C ALA A 48 -8.73 7.91 8.91
N THR A 49 -7.87 8.89 9.15
CA THR A 49 -6.41 8.74 9.10
C THR A 49 -5.87 8.25 10.44
N LEU A 50 -5.23 7.08 10.41
CA LEU A 50 -4.66 6.40 11.58
C LEU A 50 -3.23 6.86 11.85
N SER A 51 -2.45 7.04 10.80
CA SER A 51 -1.06 7.51 10.90
C SER A 51 -0.58 8.13 9.59
N THR A 52 0.41 9.01 9.71
CA THR A 52 1.14 9.63 8.59
C THR A 52 2.60 9.75 8.99
N GLY A 53 3.51 9.70 8.03
CA GLY A 53 4.95 9.81 8.30
C GLY A 53 5.80 9.80 7.04
N VAL A 54 7.11 9.75 7.22
CA VAL A 54 8.05 9.46 6.13
C VAL A 54 8.29 7.96 6.03
N LEU A 55 8.74 7.47 4.87
CA LEU A 55 8.93 6.03 4.61
C LEU A 55 9.75 5.32 5.71
N ALA A 56 10.75 6.00 6.27
CA ALA A 56 11.60 5.44 7.32
C ALA A 56 10.84 5.07 8.60
N ASP A 57 9.72 5.74 8.89
CA ASP A 57 8.94 5.49 10.11
C ASP A 57 7.95 4.32 9.94
N LEU A 58 7.62 3.97 8.69
CA LEU A 58 6.56 3.01 8.36
C LEU A 58 6.81 1.61 8.93
N GLU A 59 8.06 1.13 8.92
CA GLU A 59 8.42 -0.21 9.42
C GLU A 59 8.04 -0.40 10.90
N THR A 60 8.09 0.70 11.65
CA THR A 60 7.80 0.72 13.09
C THR A 60 6.40 1.25 13.42
N ASP A 61 5.60 1.62 12.40
CA ASP A 61 4.26 2.17 12.60
C ASP A 61 3.32 1.08 13.13
N PRO A 62 2.65 1.29 14.28
CA PRO A 62 1.79 0.28 14.88
C PRO A 62 0.53 -0.05 14.06
N ASN A 63 0.15 0.81 13.11
CA ASN A 63 -0.98 0.57 12.20
C ASN A 63 -0.55 -0.12 10.89
N PHE A 64 0.75 -0.26 10.65
CA PHE A 64 1.27 -0.98 9.50
C PHE A 64 1.29 -2.48 9.79
N SER A 65 0.64 -3.24 8.91
CA SER A 65 0.76 -4.69 8.85
C SER A 65 0.97 -5.02 7.38
N GLY A 66 2.17 -5.34 6.96
CA GLY A 66 2.50 -5.54 5.54
C GLY A 66 3.96 -5.93 5.33
N ASP A 67 4.33 -6.10 4.07
CA ASP A 67 5.70 -6.38 3.65
C ASP A 67 6.43 -5.05 3.45
N PHE A 68 7.17 -4.61 4.47
CA PHE A 68 7.92 -3.36 4.39
C PHE A 68 8.95 -3.36 3.24
N PRO A 69 9.78 -4.41 3.03
CA PRO A 69 10.65 -4.50 1.86
C PRO A 69 9.95 -4.23 0.52
N LEU A 70 8.77 -4.81 0.29
CA LEU A 70 8.01 -4.56 -0.95
C LEU A 70 7.59 -3.09 -1.10
N VAL A 71 7.13 -2.46 -0.02
CA VAL A 71 6.76 -1.03 -0.02
C VAL A 71 7.99 -0.16 -0.23
N TYR A 72 9.11 -0.51 0.38
CA TYR A 72 10.38 0.20 0.25
C TYR A 72 10.89 0.15 -1.19
N ASP A 73 10.86 -1.02 -1.83
CA ASP A 73 11.24 -1.20 -3.23
C ASP A 73 10.34 -0.40 -4.18
N THR A 74 9.03 -0.36 -3.90
CA THR A 74 8.11 0.51 -4.65
C THR A 74 8.49 1.97 -4.45
N ALA A 75 8.74 2.39 -3.22
CA ALA A 75 9.08 3.78 -2.87
C ALA A 75 10.39 4.26 -3.52
N ALA A 76 11.35 3.36 -3.75
CA ALA A 76 12.60 3.65 -4.43
C ALA A 76 12.40 4.05 -5.90
N ASN A 77 11.41 3.44 -6.56
CA ASN A 77 11.16 3.57 -8.00
C ASN A 77 9.87 4.32 -8.33
N ILE A 78 9.20 4.91 -7.33
CA ILE A 78 7.86 5.49 -7.47
C ILE A 78 7.78 6.66 -8.46
N LEU A 79 8.90 7.33 -8.74
CA LEU A 79 8.96 8.43 -9.73
C LEU A 79 9.45 7.97 -11.11
N ASP A 80 9.76 6.69 -11.28
CA ASP A 80 10.28 6.18 -12.54
C ASP A 80 9.24 6.32 -13.65
N GLY A 81 9.72 6.68 -14.85
CA GLY A 81 8.87 6.95 -16.00
C GLY A 81 8.26 8.35 -16.04
N TYR A 82 8.50 9.18 -15.01
CA TYR A 82 8.11 10.59 -15.02
C TYR A 82 9.28 11.52 -15.36
N THR A 83 8.97 12.56 -16.13
CA THR A 83 9.83 13.72 -16.37
C THR A 83 9.33 14.89 -15.52
N ILE A 84 10.22 15.45 -14.70
CA ILE A 84 9.86 16.58 -13.84
C ILE A 84 9.78 17.86 -14.67
N VAL A 85 8.64 18.53 -14.60
CA VAL A 85 8.36 19.77 -15.35
C VAL A 85 7.91 20.90 -14.41
N THR A 86 8.18 22.15 -14.81
CA THR A 86 7.73 23.32 -14.04
C THR A 86 6.21 23.46 -14.06
N ARG A 87 5.58 23.17 -15.20
CA ARG A 87 4.12 23.21 -15.38
C ARG A 87 3.70 22.12 -16.36
N GLY A 88 2.68 21.34 -15.99
CA GLY A 88 2.16 20.27 -16.82
C GLY A 88 1.27 20.80 -17.94
N GLY A 89 1.44 20.31 -19.17
CA GLY A 89 0.66 20.72 -20.33
C GLY A 89 1.49 20.75 -21.61
N TYR A 90 0.86 21.25 -22.67
CA TYR A 90 1.49 21.46 -23.98
C TYR A 90 2.20 22.81 -23.99
N PHE A 91 3.36 22.85 -23.34
CA PHE A 91 4.23 24.02 -23.34
C PHE A 91 5.49 23.76 -24.17
N PRO A 92 6.10 24.78 -24.81
CA PRO A 92 7.32 24.62 -25.60
C PRO A 92 8.46 23.93 -24.84
N GLU A 93 8.61 24.22 -23.54
CA GLU A 93 9.61 23.59 -22.67
C GLU A 93 9.37 22.09 -22.41
N ASN A 94 8.17 21.58 -22.67
CA ASN A 94 7.80 20.17 -22.50
C ASN A 94 7.80 19.41 -23.84
N ALA A 95 8.34 19.99 -24.92
CA ALA A 95 8.34 19.38 -26.23
C ALA A 95 9.02 18.00 -26.20
N GLY A 96 8.31 16.97 -26.70
CA GLY A 96 8.78 15.59 -26.70
C GLY A 96 8.49 14.78 -25.44
N VAL A 97 7.90 15.39 -24.40
CA VAL A 97 7.49 14.70 -23.17
C VAL A 97 5.97 14.40 -23.21
N PRO A 98 5.55 13.13 -23.27
CA PRO A 98 4.14 12.75 -23.21
C PRO A 98 3.44 13.30 -21.98
N ARG A 99 2.16 13.69 -22.10
CA ARG A 99 1.45 14.43 -21.04
C ARG A 99 1.35 13.63 -19.74
N GLU A 100 1.15 12.32 -19.87
CA GLU A 100 1.07 11.32 -18.82
C GLU A 100 2.40 11.06 -18.10
N GLN A 101 3.53 11.40 -18.73
CA GLN A 101 4.87 11.30 -18.13
C GLN A 101 5.28 12.62 -17.45
N GLN A 102 4.54 13.71 -17.62
CA GLN A 102 4.88 14.99 -17.00
C GLN A 102 4.43 15.03 -15.54
N LEU A 103 5.38 15.24 -14.61
CA LEU A 103 5.12 15.41 -13.19
C LEU A 103 5.62 16.78 -12.71
N SER A 104 4.76 17.57 -12.07
CA SER A 104 5.17 18.86 -11.50
C SER A 104 5.51 18.76 -10.01
N TYR A 105 6.23 19.77 -9.50
CA TYR A 105 6.55 19.87 -8.06
C TYR A 105 5.32 20.02 -7.15
N ALA A 106 4.15 20.40 -7.70
CA ALA A 106 2.90 20.48 -6.96
C ALA A 106 2.13 19.15 -6.90
N GLN A 107 2.68 18.09 -7.51
CA GLN A 107 2.06 16.78 -7.61
C GLN A 107 2.91 15.72 -6.90
N ALA A 108 2.27 14.61 -6.58
CA ALA A 108 2.92 13.40 -6.11
C ALA A 108 2.36 12.19 -6.87
N VAL A 109 3.24 11.23 -7.13
CA VAL A 109 2.84 9.89 -7.56
C VAL A 109 2.45 9.12 -6.32
N TYR A 110 1.37 8.36 -6.38
CA TYR A 110 0.91 7.54 -5.26
C TYR A 110 0.62 6.11 -5.67
N TYR A 111 0.76 5.24 -4.68
CA TYR A 111 0.38 3.84 -4.69
C TYR A 111 -0.54 3.60 -3.49
N PHE A 112 -1.62 2.88 -3.73
CA PHE A 112 -2.59 2.52 -2.71
C PHE A 112 -2.62 1.02 -2.51
N TYR A 113 -2.31 0.59 -1.29
CA TYR A 113 -2.34 -0.81 -0.88
C TYR A 113 -3.48 -1.06 0.08
N LEU A 114 -4.17 -2.19 -0.10
CA LEU A 114 -4.96 -2.80 0.96
C LEU A 114 -4.04 -3.64 1.83
N LEU A 115 -3.95 -3.31 3.11
CA LEU A 115 -3.14 -4.04 4.09
C LEU A 115 -3.89 -5.27 4.62
N PRO A 116 -3.17 -6.29 5.14
CA PRO A 116 -3.74 -7.44 5.84
C PRO A 116 -4.82 -7.12 6.89
N ASN A 117 -4.61 -6.06 7.68
CA ASN A 117 -5.55 -5.58 8.69
C ASN A 117 -6.77 -4.83 8.11
N ARG A 118 -6.92 -4.80 6.78
CA ARG A 118 -7.94 -4.09 6.00
C ARG A 118 -7.84 -2.57 6.02
N ASN A 119 -6.79 -2.01 6.62
CA ASN A 119 -6.49 -0.59 6.47
C ASN A 119 -5.90 -0.33 5.07
N GLY A 120 -5.95 0.93 4.66
CA GLY A 120 -5.38 1.39 3.41
C GLY A 120 -4.05 2.07 3.68
N LEU A 121 -3.00 1.67 2.96
CA LEU A 121 -1.73 2.38 2.93
C LEU A 121 -1.65 3.17 1.64
N ILE A 122 -1.56 4.49 1.74
CA ILE A 122 -1.20 5.36 0.64
C ILE A 122 0.29 5.66 0.78
N LEU A 123 1.10 5.13 -0.12
CA LEU A 123 2.50 5.50 -0.30
C LEU A 123 2.55 6.58 -1.39
N TYR A 124 3.23 7.70 -1.15
CA TYR A 124 3.32 8.75 -2.16
C TYR A 124 4.66 9.48 -2.13
N ARG A 125 5.05 10.04 -3.27
CA ARG A 125 6.29 10.82 -3.39
C ARG A 125 6.11 12.00 -4.34
N SER A 126 6.53 13.16 -3.86
CA SER A 126 6.68 14.38 -4.66
C SER A 126 8.14 14.50 -5.12
N PRO A 127 8.41 15.04 -6.32
CA PRO A 127 9.76 15.42 -6.71
C PRO A 127 10.33 16.59 -5.88
N ALA A 128 9.49 17.27 -5.08
CA ALA A 128 9.95 18.30 -4.14
C ALA A 128 10.60 17.71 -2.87
N GLU A 129 10.45 16.40 -2.63
CA GLU A 129 10.96 15.73 -1.43
C GLU A 129 11.96 14.62 -1.79
N ASN A 130 12.96 14.43 -0.92
CA ASN A 130 14.00 13.41 -1.12
C ASN A 130 13.59 12.01 -0.65
N THR A 131 12.37 11.84 -0.14
CA THR A 131 11.86 10.57 0.37
C THR A 131 10.37 10.43 0.05
N SER A 132 9.87 9.20 0.10
CA SER A 132 8.44 8.93 0.06
C SER A 132 7.82 9.18 1.44
N ARG A 133 6.54 9.52 1.42
CA ARG A 133 5.68 9.62 2.59
C ARG A 133 4.63 8.53 2.57
N TYR A 134 4.02 8.30 3.72
CA TYR A 134 2.91 7.38 3.82
C TYR A 134 1.75 7.96 4.63
N MET A 135 0.59 7.37 4.41
CA MET A 135 -0.62 7.57 5.21
C MET A 135 -1.36 6.24 5.34
N ILE A 136 -1.70 5.86 6.57
CA ILE A 136 -2.52 4.69 6.86
C ILE A 136 -3.92 5.15 7.26
N ARG A 137 -4.94 4.58 6.64
CA ARG A 137 -6.35 4.98 6.83
C ARG A 137 -7.24 3.80 7.15
N ARG A 138 -8.29 4.01 7.93
CA ARG A 138 -9.35 3.03 8.19
C ARG A 138 -10.12 2.69 6.91
N PRO A 139 -10.65 1.46 6.77
CA PRO A 139 -11.62 1.14 5.72
C PRO A 139 -12.89 1.99 5.85
N GLY A 140 -13.37 2.61 4.77
CA GLY A 140 -14.56 3.47 4.82
C GLY A 140 -14.93 4.14 3.49
N ALA A 141 -15.99 4.96 3.47
CA ALA A 141 -16.57 5.53 2.24
C ALA A 141 -15.64 6.45 1.41
N GLY A 142 -14.46 6.82 1.95
CA GLY A 142 -13.39 7.54 1.24
C GLY A 142 -12.26 6.64 0.68
N PHE A 143 -12.35 5.31 0.82
CA PHE A 143 -11.40 4.35 0.24
C PHE A 143 -11.44 4.33 -1.30
N LEU A 144 -12.56 4.77 -1.86
CA LEU A 144 -12.73 4.99 -3.27
C LEU A 144 -12.16 6.38 -3.60
N LEU A 145 -10.83 6.45 -3.69
CA LEU A 145 -10.21 7.56 -4.41
C LEU A 145 -10.87 7.62 -5.80
N PRO A 146 -11.25 8.80 -6.32
CA PRO A 146 -11.89 8.93 -7.63
C PRO A 146 -10.99 8.41 -8.75
#